data_AF-A0A9X2Q2M8-F1
#
_entry.id   AF-A0A9X2Q2M8-F1
#
_cell.length_a   1.000
_cell.length_b   1.000
_cell.length_c   1.000
_cell.angle_alpha   90.00
_cell.angle_beta   90.00
_cell.angle_gamma   90.00
#
_symmetry.space_group_name_H-M   'P 1'
#
loop_
_entity.id
_entity.type
_entity.pdbx_description
1 polymer ?
#
loop_
_entity_poly.entity_id
_entity_poly.type
_entity_poly.pdbx_seq_one_letter_code
_entity_poly.pdbx_strand_id
1 'polypeptide(L)'
;MDAFRTPTLSIFCLLPLALGVLVGCDSGGSGMDEGMDEGSVPDQISYDLAAQTDDGISGTVTFWRNGPNSSLVTVDLEAPDGQGLEKIFTGVSHPVHIHNNSVSDDENVGIVQDPFNGYLSAVNGRSASGTTARKIDVPIEDLASFNGHVNVHESPENIGNVLAQTDIGANENGTRGQGLNFVDDRRTTTYPLEASPTDGSVLSDGVSGTVRFEELTDSQTLVTYSLDTDGSVNSATSGTVEVAQIGHIHENTVEQGGGIVESPFSGYLGAIAPTDPDARSSRIIEAGFDDLTGYSGYVNIHEAVADDRRGFVFAQGNIGANAGSGGSGGADVTITVDNVGNSAWEVTGVSGASGVAGSGDNPSLTLETGKRYRIDNNGMRSAHPFAVETGTDGDYLLNQDGDGSLEGNSGISYEEDSEGITFTYTQTLADQASAYQCTFHTSMEGNVQTDGGGDSGGGGDGPYN
;
A
#
# COMPACT_ATOMS: atom_id res chain seq x y z
N MET A 1 30.95 -26.29 -50.70
CA MET A 1 31.08 -27.25 -51.82
C MET A 1 29.98 -26.92 -52.81
N ASP A 2 30.38 -26.85 -54.08
CA ASP A 2 29.59 -26.79 -55.31
C ASP A 2 28.82 -25.51 -55.68
N ALA A 3 29.43 -24.82 -56.64
CA ALA A 3 28.89 -23.81 -57.52
C ALA A 3 27.90 -24.40 -58.54
N PHE A 4 26.95 -23.60 -59.06
CA PHE A 4 26.97 -23.06 -60.42
C PHE A 4 25.61 -22.48 -60.88
N ARG A 5 25.72 -21.43 -61.71
CA ARG A 5 24.86 -20.98 -62.84
C ARG A 5 23.77 -19.92 -62.63
N THR A 6 24.14 -18.72 -63.09
CA THR A 6 23.35 -17.69 -63.79
C THR A 6 22.62 -18.25 -65.05
N PRO A 7 21.54 -17.61 -65.56
CA PRO A 7 21.71 -16.44 -66.43
C PRO A 7 20.64 -15.32 -66.34
N THR A 8 21.03 -14.17 -66.89
CA THR A 8 20.29 -12.96 -67.20
C THR A 8 19.25 -13.15 -68.32
N LEU A 9 18.14 -12.39 -68.28
CA LEU A 9 17.60 -11.67 -69.45
C LEU A 9 16.55 -10.62 -69.04
N SER A 10 16.76 -9.37 -69.45
CA SER A 10 15.79 -8.27 -69.42
C SER A 10 14.87 -8.32 -70.64
N ILE A 11 13.56 -8.06 -70.47
CA ILE A 11 12.66 -7.64 -71.57
C ILE A 11 11.71 -6.53 -71.07
N PHE A 12 11.47 -5.62 -72.01
CA PHE A 12 10.83 -4.31 -71.97
C PHE A 12 9.28 -4.38 -72.02
N CYS A 13 8.64 -3.31 -71.52
CA CYS A 13 7.36 -2.73 -71.98
C CYS A 13 6.02 -3.47 -71.75
N LEU A 14 5.11 -2.88 -70.95
CA LEU A 14 3.95 -2.08 -71.42
C LEU A 14 2.95 -1.80 -70.29
N LEU A 15 2.64 -0.51 -70.09
CA LEU A 15 1.47 -0.03 -69.37
C LEU A 15 0.19 -0.37 -70.17
N PRO A 16 -0.93 -0.67 -69.49
CA PRO A 16 -2.11 0.13 -69.81
C PRO A 16 -2.88 0.61 -68.57
N LEU A 17 -3.30 1.86 -68.69
CA LEU A 17 -4.31 2.58 -67.91
C LEU A 17 -5.69 1.92 -68.13
N ALA A 18 -6.42 1.57 -67.07
CA ALA A 18 -7.85 1.31 -67.15
C ALA A 18 -8.55 1.71 -65.84
N LEU A 19 -9.61 2.50 -66.02
CA LEU A 19 -10.40 3.24 -65.05
C LEU A 19 -11.59 2.39 -64.57
N GLY A 20 -11.73 2.29 -63.24
CA GLY A 20 -12.91 2.10 -62.39
C GLY A 20 -14.12 1.22 -62.80
N VAL A 21 -14.48 0.28 -61.91
CA VAL A 21 -15.87 0.00 -61.49
C VAL A 21 -15.87 -0.44 -60.01
N LEU A 22 -16.66 0.22 -59.17
CA LEU A 22 -17.05 -0.21 -57.82
C LEU A 22 -18.29 -1.11 -57.90
N VAL A 23 -18.31 -2.20 -57.12
CA VAL A 23 -19.39 -3.01 -56.48
C VAL A 23 -18.71 -4.37 -56.19
N GLY A 24 -18.77 -5.07 -55.06
CA GLY A 24 -19.53 -5.07 -53.82
C GLY A 24 -19.10 -6.33 -53.04
N CYS A 25 -19.37 -6.38 -51.74
CA CYS A 25 -18.96 -7.33 -50.70
C CYS A 25 -18.77 -8.81 -51.09
N ASP A 26 -17.75 -9.48 -50.54
CA ASP A 26 -17.88 -10.47 -49.46
C ASP A 26 -16.51 -11.08 -49.02
N SER A 27 -16.42 -11.29 -47.71
CA SER A 27 -15.55 -12.17 -46.89
C SER A 27 -14.06 -12.37 -47.23
N GLY A 28 -13.19 -11.91 -46.33
CA GLY A 28 -11.80 -12.38 -46.26
C GLY A 28 -10.91 -11.45 -45.44
N GLY A 29 -10.40 -11.95 -44.31
CA GLY A 29 -9.74 -11.17 -43.28
C GLY A 29 -8.52 -10.36 -43.72
N SER A 30 -8.27 -9.31 -42.98
CA SER A 30 -6.95 -8.75 -42.72
C SER A 30 -7.04 -8.20 -41.31
N GLY A 31 -6.23 -8.74 -40.40
CA GLY A 31 -6.01 -8.12 -39.11
C GLY A 31 -5.59 -6.67 -39.37
N MET A 32 -6.37 -5.74 -38.84
CA MET A 32 -5.90 -4.37 -38.69
C MET A 32 -4.86 -4.45 -37.59
N ASP A 33 -3.60 -4.48 -38.03
CA ASP A 33 -2.46 -4.04 -37.25
C ASP A 33 -2.76 -2.59 -36.87
N GLU A 34 -3.24 -2.39 -35.64
CA GLU A 34 -3.46 -1.09 -35.01
C GLU A 34 -2.08 -0.43 -34.87
N GLY A 35 -1.66 0.24 -35.93
CA GLY A 35 -0.47 1.07 -35.93
C GLY A 35 -0.60 2.10 -34.82
N MET A 36 0.33 2.05 -33.86
CA MET A 36 0.49 3.10 -32.86
C MET A 36 0.54 4.45 -33.57
N ASP A 37 -0.31 5.38 -33.14
CA ASP A 37 -0.27 6.77 -33.55
C ASP A 37 1.10 7.35 -33.15
N GLU A 38 1.93 7.73 -34.13
CA GLU A 38 3.27 8.30 -33.89
C GLU A 38 3.24 9.63 -33.08
N GLY A 39 2.05 10.13 -32.71
CA GLY A 39 1.86 11.30 -31.85
C GLY A 39 1.49 11.03 -30.39
N SER A 40 1.11 9.80 -29.99
CA SER A 40 0.70 9.51 -28.60
C SER A 40 1.86 9.02 -27.73
N VAL A 41 1.87 9.43 -26.45
CA VAL A 41 2.82 8.91 -25.45
C VAL A 41 2.49 7.42 -25.21
N PRO A 42 3.47 6.51 -25.32
CA PRO A 42 3.23 5.07 -25.18
C PRO A 42 2.83 4.71 -23.75
N ASP A 43 2.27 3.52 -23.56
CA ASP A 43 1.86 3.01 -22.24
C ASP A 43 3.03 2.51 -21.40
N GLN A 44 4.23 2.42 -22.00
CA GLN A 44 5.49 2.16 -21.32
C GLN A 44 6.62 3.02 -21.91
N ILE A 45 7.45 3.57 -21.04
CA ILE A 45 8.76 4.13 -21.39
C ILE A 45 9.80 3.62 -20.39
N SER A 46 10.89 3.03 -20.86
CA SER A 46 12.02 2.59 -20.01
C SER A 46 13.33 3.30 -20.35
N TYR A 47 14.19 3.46 -19.34
CA TYR A 47 15.49 4.10 -19.43
C TYR A 47 16.54 3.25 -18.71
N ASP A 48 17.69 3.05 -19.36
CA ASP A 48 18.79 2.29 -18.78
C ASP A 48 19.51 3.13 -17.72
N LEU A 49 19.66 2.59 -16.51
CA LEU A 49 20.42 3.17 -15.42
C LEU A 49 21.89 2.81 -15.56
N ALA A 50 22.73 3.80 -15.83
CA ALA A 50 24.16 3.62 -16.00
C ALA A 50 24.89 3.62 -14.66
N ALA A 51 25.80 2.66 -14.47
CA ALA A 51 26.65 2.57 -13.29
C ALA A 51 27.53 3.83 -13.11
N GLN A 52 27.61 4.32 -11.88
CA GLN A 52 28.41 5.49 -11.49
C GLN A 52 29.61 5.11 -10.61
N THR A 53 29.65 3.87 -10.14
CA THR A 53 30.66 3.34 -9.22
C THR A 53 31.39 2.13 -9.82
N ASP A 54 32.60 1.84 -9.32
CA ASP A 54 33.46 0.75 -9.81
C ASP A 54 32.87 -0.66 -9.56
N ASP A 55 31.87 -0.77 -8.68
CA ASP A 55 31.11 -1.98 -8.44
C ASP A 55 30.13 -2.33 -9.57
N GLY A 56 29.94 -1.43 -10.54
CA GLY A 56 29.25 -1.69 -11.80
C GLY A 56 27.74 -1.90 -11.70
N ILE A 57 27.08 -1.44 -10.62
CA ILE A 57 25.63 -1.55 -10.46
C ILE A 57 24.91 -0.76 -11.56
N SER A 58 24.05 -1.43 -12.32
CA SER A 58 23.27 -0.84 -13.39
C SER A 58 21.82 -1.32 -13.31
N GLY A 59 20.96 -0.94 -14.26
CA GLY A 59 19.59 -1.43 -14.25
C GLY A 59 18.69 -0.72 -15.24
N THR A 60 17.41 -0.72 -14.93
CA THR A 60 16.38 -0.05 -15.72
C THR A 60 15.35 0.61 -14.80
N VAL A 61 14.97 1.84 -15.14
CA VAL A 61 13.74 2.46 -14.61
C VAL A 61 12.68 2.44 -15.71
N THR A 62 11.47 2.00 -15.36
CA THR A 62 10.35 1.91 -16.31
C THR A 62 9.13 2.63 -15.76
N PHE A 63 8.54 3.48 -16.60
CA PHE A 63 7.28 4.14 -16.35
C PHE A 63 6.18 3.43 -17.12
N TRP A 64 5.09 3.09 -16.43
CA TRP A 64 3.94 2.40 -16.97
C TRP A 64 2.71 3.30 -16.79
N ARG A 65 1.91 3.48 -17.85
CA ARG A 65 0.64 4.20 -17.76
C ARG A 65 -0.30 3.46 -16.81
N ASN A 66 -0.67 4.11 -15.73
CA ASN A 66 -1.46 3.49 -14.67
C ASN A 66 -2.80 4.22 -14.51
N GLY A 67 -3.55 4.36 -15.60
CA GLY A 67 -4.73 5.22 -15.68
C GLY A 67 -4.40 6.64 -16.19
N PRO A 68 -5.39 7.55 -16.23
CA PRO A 68 -5.24 8.86 -16.87
C PRO A 68 -4.42 9.87 -16.06
N ASN A 69 -4.29 9.67 -14.74
CA ASN A 69 -3.68 10.64 -13.82
C ASN A 69 -2.54 10.04 -12.99
N SER A 70 -2.14 8.80 -13.24
CA SER A 70 -1.11 8.13 -12.45
C SER A 70 -0.24 7.22 -13.30
N SER A 71 0.98 6.99 -12.81
CA SER A 71 1.95 6.08 -13.40
C SER A 71 2.41 5.09 -12.33
N LEU A 72 2.74 3.89 -12.77
CA LEU A 72 3.50 2.95 -11.97
C LEU A 72 4.95 3.07 -12.42
N VAL A 73 5.88 3.22 -11.49
CA VAL A 73 7.31 3.29 -11.74
C VAL A 73 7.93 2.02 -11.18
N THR A 74 8.69 1.30 -11.99
CA THR A 74 9.47 0.14 -11.52
C THR A 74 10.95 0.42 -11.70
N VAL A 75 11.74 -0.01 -10.74
CA VAL A 75 13.20 -0.01 -10.82
C VAL A 75 13.65 -1.45 -10.72
N ASP A 76 14.52 -1.86 -11.64
CA ASP A 76 15.15 -3.18 -11.63
C ASP A 76 16.65 -2.99 -11.72
N LEU A 77 17.36 -3.28 -10.63
CA LEU A 77 18.82 -3.20 -10.59
C LEU A 77 19.44 -4.57 -10.83
N GLU A 78 20.59 -4.54 -11.48
CA GLU A 78 21.40 -5.70 -11.79
C GLU A 78 22.84 -5.46 -11.32
N ALA A 79 23.38 -6.45 -10.61
CA ALA A 79 24.81 -6.52 -10.35
C ALA A 79 25.55 -6.94 -11.64
N PRO A 80 26.80 -6.51 -11.84
CA PRO A 80 27.59 -7.02 -12.95
C PRO A 80 27.78 -8.54 -12.84
N ASP A 81 27.83 -9.18 -14.00
CA ASP A 81 28.01 -10.63 -14.16
C ASP A 81 26.94 -11.50 -13.46
N GLY A 82 25.75 -10.94 -13.16
CA GLY A 82 24.64 -11.67 -12.56
C GLY A 82 24.89 -12.11 -11.12
N GLN A 83 25.77 -11.41 -10.40
CA GLN A 83 25.96 -11.63 -8.97
C GLN A 83 24.69 -11.24 -8.19
N GLY A 84 24.51 -11.83 -7.00
CA GLY A 84 23.43 -11.42 -6.11
C GLY A 84 23.69 -10.01 -5.58
N LEU A 85 22.74 -9.10 -5.74
CA LEU A 85 22.85 -7.71 -5.27
C LEU A 85 23.08 -7.63 -3.77
N GLU A 86 22.56 -8.58 -2.99
CA GLU A 86 22.76 -8.70 -1.55
C GLU A 86 24.22 -8.91 -1.12
N LYS A 87 25.11 -9.21 -2.09
CA LYS A 87 26.56 -9.35 -1.85
C LYS A 87 27.32 -8.05 -2.08
N ILE A 88 26.72 -7.11 -2.81
CA ILE A 88 27.27 -5.78 -3.08
C ILE A 88 26.67 -4.79 -2.09
N PHE A 89 25.37 -4.91 -1.84
CA PHE A 89 24.62 -4.11 -0.89
C PHE A 89 24.79 -4.65 0.53
N THR A 90 25.37 -3.82 1.42
CA THR A 90 25.73 -4.20 2.80
C THR A 90 24.57 -4.10 3.78
N GLY A 91 23.37 -4.53 3.38
CA GLY A 91 22.20 -4.58 4.26
C GLY A 91 21.58 -3.22 4.62
N VAL A 92 21.84 -2.18 3.84
CA VAL A 92 21.20 -0.86 3.89
C VAL A 92 20.10 -0.74 2.83
N SER A 93 19.27 0.30 2.91
CA SER A 93 18.35 0.65 1.82
C SER A 93 19.08 1.52 0.81
N HIS A 94 18.71 1.42 -0.46
CA HIS A 94 19.23 2.30 -1.52
C HIS A 94 18.09 3.20 -1.98
N PRO A 95 17.99 4.45 -1.47
CA PRO A 95 16.96 5.38 -1.89
C PRO A 95 17.01 5.60 -3.40
N VAL A 96 15.83 5.74 -4.01
CA VAL A 96 15.72 6.07 -5.43
C VAL A 96 14.88 7.33 -5.57
N HIS A 97 15.39 8.30 -6.30
CA HIS A 97 14.74 9.60 -6.46
C HIS A 97 14.64 10.04 -7.91
N ILE A 98 13.56 10.75 -8.22
CA ILE A 98 13.43 11.58 -9.42
C ILE A 98 13.90 13.00 -9.06
N HIS A 99 14.82 13.54 -9.84
CA HIS A 99 15.40 14.87 -9.68
C HIS A 99 15.07 15.77 -10.90
N ASN A 100 15.14 17.08 -10.69
CA ASN A 100 15.02 18.06 -11.78
C ASN A 100 16.31 18.13 -12.62
N ASN A 101 16.15 18.57 -13.87
CA ASN A 101 17.21 18.81 -14.85
C ASN A 101 17.95 17.53 -15.27
N SER A 102 18.87 17.67 -16.22
CA SER A 102 19.73 16.56 -16.61
C SER A 102 20.80 16.28 -15.55
N VAL A 103 21.31 15.06 -15.51
CA VAL A 103 22.49 14.65 -14.73
C VAL A 103 23.68 15.59 -14.95
N SER A 104 23.86 16.10 -16.17
CA SER A 104 24.98 16.97 -16.53
C SER A 104 24.84 18.44 -16.08
N ASP A 105 23.70 18.80 -15.47
CA ASP A 105 23.42 20.16 -15.03
C ASP A 105 23.86 20.33 -13.57
N ASP A 106 24.81 21.24 -13.33
CA ASP A 106 25.31 21.55 -11.99
C ASP A 106 24.35 22.48 -11.21
N GLU A 107 23.27 22.99 -11.83
CA GLU A 107 22.31 23.92 -11.22
C GLU A 107 21.04 23.21 -10.71
N ASN A 108 20.77 23.29 -9.39
CA ASN A 108 19.51 22.90 -8.73
C ASN A 108 19.04 21.44 -8.99
N VAL A 109 19.91 20.47 -8.70
CA VAL A 109 19.68 19.02 -8.78
C VAL A 109 18.89 18.47 -7.57
N GLY A 110 17.84 19.17 -7.13
CA GLY A 110 17.03 18.75 -5.99
C GLY A 110 16.07 17.60 -6.34
N ILE A 111 15.71 16.78 -5.34
CA ILE A 111 14.60 15.82 -5.45
C ILE A 111 13.34 16.60 -5.79
N VAL A 112 12.60 16.16 -6.80
CA VAL A 112 11.37 16.84 -7.20
C VAL A 112 10.31 16.67 -6.12
N GLN A 113 9.72 17.76 -5.63
CA GLN A 113 8.66 17.69 -4.62
C GLN A 113 7.29 17.71 -5.30
N ASP A 114 6.99 18.78 -6.03
CA ASP A 114 5.77 18.91 -6.85
C ASP A 114 6.10 18.87 -8.35
N PRO A 115 5.26 18.27 -9.21
CA PRO A 115 4.08 17.47 -8.89
C PRO A 115 4.40 15.99 -8.59
N PHE A 116 5.66 15.57 -8.70
CA PHE A 116 5.99 14.15 -8.77
C PHE A 116 6.07 13.41 -7.45
N ASN A 117 6.28 14.11 -6.32
CA ASN A 117 6.80 13.51 -5.09
C ASN A 117 7.90 12.50 -5.43
N GLY A 118 9.07 13.01 -5.80
CA GLY A 118 10.17 12.29 -6.44
C GLY A 118 10.77 11.16 -5.61
N TYR A 119 10.19 10.80 -4.48
CA TYR A 119 10.52 9.61 -3.70
C TYR A 119 9.91 8.35 -4.34
N LEU A 120 10.78 7.45 -4.78
CA LEU A 120 10.41 6.10 -5.19
C LEU A 120 10.74 5.11 -4.07
N SER A 121 10.15 3.91 -4.13
CA SER A 121 10.45 2.84 -3.18
C SER A 121 11.94 2.49 -3.22
N ALA A 122 12.60 2.55 -2.06
CA ALA A 122 14.03 2.24 -1.96
C ALA A 122 14.29 0.76 -2.23
N VAL A 123 15.43 0.48 -2.89
CA VAL A 123 15.85 -0.89 -3.15
C VAL A 123 16.31 -1.53 -1.84
N ASN A 124 15.80 -2.73 -1.61
CA ASN A 124 16.12 -3.53 -0.44
C ASN A 124 17.49 -4.20 -0.63
N GLY A 125 18.52 -3.69 0.04
CA GLY A 125 19.89 -4.23 -0.03
C GLY A 125 20.07 -5.64 0.52
N ARG A 126 19.03 -6.28 1.05
CA ARG A 126 19.04 -7.71 1.46
C ARG A 126 18.24 -8.61 0.54
N SER A 127 17.48 -8.06 -0.40
CA SER A 127 16.76 -8.87 -1.36
C SER A 127 17.73 -9.36 -2.44
N ALA A 128 17.59 -10.62 -2.83
CA ALA A 128 18.33 -11.15 -3.98
C ALA A 128 17.91 -10.48 -5.31
N SER A 129 16.77 -9.80 -5.33
CA SER A 129 16.27 -9.03 -6.47
C SER A 129 16.39 -7.53 -6.21
N GLY A 130 16.86 -6.76 -7.19
CA GLY A 130 16.97 -5.30 -7.13
C GLY A 130 15.69 -4.56 -7.47
N THR A 131 14.53 -5.22 -7.33
CA THR A 131 13.26 -4.74 -7.87
C THR A 131 12.45 -3.94 -6.86
N THR A 132 11.94 -2.79 -7.28
CA THR A 132 10.97 -2.00 -6.51
C THR A 132 9.88 -1.46 -7.44
N ALA A 133 8.76 -1.05 -6.85
CA ALA A 133 7.70 -0.38 -7.57
C ALA A 133 7.15 0.80 -6.77
N ARG A 134 6.64 1.82 -7.44
CA ARG A 134 5.96 2.96 -6.81
C ARG A 134 4.86 3.45 -7.72
N LYS A 135 3.63 3.53 -7.21
CA LYS A 135 2.57 4.27 -7.88
C LYS A 135 2.71 5.75 -7.50
N ILE A 136 2.76 6.61 -8.51
CA ILE A 136 2.81 8.06 -8.36
C ILE A 136 1.60 8.69 -9.07
N ASP A 137 1.05 9.75 -8.49
CA ASP A 137 -0.14 10.44 -9.00
C ASP A 137 0.23 11.46 -10.09
N VAL A 138 0.97 10.97 -11.07
CA VAL A 138 1.45 11.72 -12.23
C VAL A 138 1.18 10.91 -13.50
N PRO A 139 0.56 11.51 -14.54
CA PRO A 139 0.37 10.85 -15.82
C PRO A 139 1.70 10.66 -16.57
N ILE A 140 1.78 9.60 -17.39
CA ILE A 140 3.00 9.26 -18.12
C ILE A 140 3.40 10.36 -19.14
N GLU A 141 2.44 11.14 -19.61
CA GLU A 141 2.66 12.31 -20.47
C GLU A 141 3.55 13.37 -19.81
N ASP A 142 3.32 13.62 -18.52
CA ASP A 142 4.08 14.60 -17.77
C ASP A 142 5.51 14.09 -17.57
N LEU A 143 5.68 12.81 -17.26
CA LEU A 143 7.00 12.16 -17.17
C LEU A 143 7.75 12.18 -18.51
N ALA A 144 7.05 11.92 -19.62
CA ALA A 144 7.64 11.89 -20.95
C ALA A 144 8.12 13.28 -21.43
N SER A 145 7.54 14.36 -20.90
CA SER A 145 7.89 15.74 -21.24
C SER A 145 8.74 16.43 -20.17
N PHE A 146 8.97 15.76 -19.04
CA PHE A 146 9.76 16.29 -17.93
C PHE A 146 11.25 16.31 -18.27
N ASN A 147 11.95 17.39 -17.92
CA ASN A 147 13.41 17.44 -17.98
C ASN A 147 13.96 17.04 -16.61
N GLY A 148 14.31 15.77 -16.45
CA GLY A 148 14.74 15.23 -15.17
C GLY A 148 15.73 14.08 -15.31
N HIS A 149 16.09 13.51 -14.16
CA HIS A 149 16.88 12.29 -14.10
C HIS A 149 16.49 11.46 -12.88
N VAL A 150 16.85 10.18 -12.89
CA VAL A 150 16.67 9.25 -11.77
C VAL A 150 18.03 8.93 -11.18
N ASN A 151 18.13 9.00 -9.85
CA ASN A 151 19.30 8.57 -9.09
C ASN A 151 18.96 7.39 -8.19
N VAL A 152 19.87 6.42 -8.14
CA VAL A 152 19.92 5.37 -7.12
C VAL A 152 21.08 5.69 -6.20
N HIS A 153 20.80 5.91 -4.92
CA HIS A 153 21.80 6.35 -3.94
C HIS A 153 22.44 5.19 -3.17
N GLU A 154 23.66 5.39 -2.68
CA GLU A 154 24.40 4.37 -1.92
C GLU A 154 23.68 3.97 -0.63
N SER A 155 23.22 4.93 0.16
CA SER A 155 22.50 4.66 1.42
C SER A 155 21.80 5.93 1.93
N PRO A 156 20.97 5.85 2.98
CA PRO A 156 20.45 7.04 3.65
C PRO A 156 21.55 7.92 4.27
N GLU A 157 22.64 7.32 4.75
CA GLU A 157 23.79 8.04 5.32
C GLU A 157 24.64 8.72 4.22
N ASN A 158 24.78 8.06 3.07
CA ASN A 158 25.62 8.49 1.95
C ASN A 158 24.79 8.91 0.74
N ILE A 159 23.75 9.74 0.94
CA ILE A 159 22.84 10.15 -0.13
C ILE A 159 23.55 10.91 -1.27
N GLY A 160 24.71 11.54 -0.99
CA GLY A 160 25.50 12.22 -2.03
C GLY A 160 26.23 11.26 -2.98
N ASN A 161 26.34 9.98 -2.64
CA ASN A 161 26.95 8.97 -3.50
C ASN A 161 25.86 8.27 -4.33
N VAL A 162 26.02 8.30 -5.65
CA VAL A 162 25.09 7.72 -6.61
C VAL A 162 25.70 6.44 -7.16
N LEU A 163 24.94 5.35 -7.13
CA LEU A 163 25.35 4.04 -7.64
C LEU A 163 25.00 3.89 -9.12
N ALA A 164 23.82 4.35 -9.51
CA ALA A 164 23.34 4.32 -10.88
C ALA A 164 22.44 5.52 -11.15
N GLN A 165 22.48 6.04 -12.38
CA GLN A 165 21.64 7.18 -12.78
C GLN A 165 21.31 7.17 -14.27
N THR A 166 20.28 7.92 -14.64
CA THR A 166 19.91 8.15 -16.05
C THR A 166 19.05 9.40 -16.19
N ASP A 167 19.21 10.11 -17.31
CA ASP A 167 18.30 11.18 -17.72
C ASP A 167 16.94 10.58 -18.15
N ILE A 168 15.84 11.33 -17.99
CA ILE A 168 14.48 10.87 -18.32
C ILE A 168 13.64 11.96 -18.97
N GLY A 169 12.70 11.57 -19.84
CA GLY A 169 11.69 12.45 -20.40
C GLY A 169 12.24 13.29 -21.57
N ALA A 170 12.17 14.61 -21.47
CA ALA A 170 12.51 15.51 -22.56
C ALA A 170 14.01 15.57 -22.90
N ASN A 171 14.89 15.11 -22.00
CA ASN A 171 16.34 15.15 -22.16
C ASN A 171 16.97 13.79 -22.51
N GLU A 172 16.19 12.70 -22.57
CA GLU A 172 16.67 11.35 -22.91
C GLU A 172 15.64 10.56 -23.72
N ASN A 173 16.08 9.73 -24.67
CA ASN A 173 15.16 8.92 -25.46
C ASN A 173 14.97 7.55 -24.81
N GLY A 174 13.85 7.36 -24.12
CA GLY A 174 13.49 6.06 -23.56
C GLY A 174 13.05 5.03 -24.60
N THR A 175 13.15 3.75 -24.24
CA THR A 175 12.61 2.63 -25.01
C THR A 175 11.09 2.56 -24.80
N ARG A 176 10.32 2.53 -25.89
CA ARG A 176 8.85 2.56 -25.87
C ARG A 176 8.26 1.16 -25.91
N GLY A 177 7.17 0.93 -25.19
CA GLY A 177 6.45 -0.34 -25.20
C GLY A 177 4.95 -0.24 -24.95
N GLN A 178 4.29 -1.40 -24.90
CA GLN A 178 2.83 -1.56 -24.86
C GLN A 178 2.21 -1.42 -23.46
N GLY A 179 3.00 -1.25 -22.40
CA GLY A 179 2.48 -1.19 -21.03
C GLY A 179 2.29 -2.56 -20.35
N LEU A 180 1.80 -2.54 -19.11
CA LEU A 180 1.26 -3.73 -18.45
C LEU A 180 -0.20 -3.91 -18.86
N ASN A 181 -0.65 -5.15 -18.96
CA ASN A 181 -2.06 -5.48 -19.19
C ASN A 181 -2.86 -5.30 -17.89
N PHE A 182 -3.06 -4.05 -17.49
CA PHE A 182 -3.79 -3.75 -16.26
C PHE A 182 -5.24 -4.24 -16.35
N VAL A 183 -5.79 -4.72 -15.23
CA VAL A 183 -7.25 -4.92 -15.11
C VAL A 183 -7.94 -3.56 -14.95
N ASP A 184 -9.15 -3.43 -15.53
CA ASP A 184 -9.92 -2.18 -15.51
C ASP A 184 -10.48 -1.87 -14.10
N ASP A 185 -11.15 -2.85 -13.48
CA ASP A 185 -11.80 -2.72 -12.17
C ASP A 185 -10.91 -3.32 -11.07
N ARG A 186 -9.82 -2.61 -10.73
CA ARG A 186 -8.81 -3.10 -9.78
C ARG A 186 -9.38 -3.29 -8.39
N ARG A 187 -9.23 -4.49 -7.86
CA ARG A 187 -9.55 -4.79 -6.47
C ARG A 187 -8.44 -4.34 -5.55
N THR A 188 -8.83 -3.97 -4.33
CA THR A 188 -7.89 -3.51 -3.32
C THR A 188 -8.32 -4.00 -1.95
N THR A 189 -7.37 -4.34 -1.10
CA THR A 189 -7.63 -4.64 0.32
C THR A 189 -6.49 -4.09 1.17
N THR A 190 -6.79 -3.67 2.38
CA THR A 190 -5.82 -3.12 3.32
C THR A 190 -5.90 -3.91 4.63
N TYR A 191 -4.73 -4.29 5.14
CA TYR A 191 -4.55 -5.00 6.41
C TYR A 191 -3.80 -4.10 7.39
N PRO A 192 -4.18 -4.07 8.67
CA PRO A 192 -3.44 -3.34 9.68
C PRO A 192 -2.10 -4.01 9.98
N LEU A 193 -1.10 -3.20 10.32
CA LEU A 193 0.12 -3.63 10.97
C LEU A 193 0.11 -3.10 12.40
N GLU A 194 0.19 -4.00 13.35
CA GLU A 194 0.24 -3.69 14.77
C GLU A 194 1.66 -3.31 15.18
N ALA A 195 1.76 -2.33 16.07
CA ALA A 195 3.03 -1.91 16.65
C ALA A 195 3.64 -3.06 17.47
N SER A 196 4.93 -3.31 17.27
CA SER A 196 5.68 -4.35 17.97
C SER A 196 6.91 -3.75 18.64
N PRO A 197 6.90 -3.44 19.94
CA PRO A 197 8.08 -2.94 20.62
C PRO A 197 9.28 -3.89 20.46
N THR A 198 10.47 -3.31 20.28
CA THR A 198 11.67 -4.06 19.94
C THR A 198 12.92 -3.42 20.52
N ASP A 199 13.96 -4.24 20.74
CA ASP A 199 15.29 -3.76 21.16
C ASP A 199 16.11 -3.16 20.00
N GLY A 200 15.46 -2.92 18.86
CA GLY A 200 16.03 -2.25 17.70
C GLY A 200 16.43 -0.80 17.99
N SER A 201 17.29 -0.26 17.13
CA SER A 201 17.75 1.12 17.22
C SER A 201 16.77 2.12 16.60
N VAL A 202 15.88 1.63 15.74
CA VAL A 202 14.90 2.40 14.99
C VAL A 202 13.49 1.97 15.40
N LEU A 203 12.62 2.94 15.70
CA LEU A 203 11.21 2.71 16.04
C LEU A 203 11.05 1.65 17.16
N SER A 204 11.90 1.74 18.20
CA SER A 204 11.99 0.74 19.28
C SER A 204 10.70 0.57 20.09
N ASP A 205 9.86 1.60 20.17
CA ASP A 205 8.56 1.52 20.83
C ASP A 205 7.50 0.80 19.97
N GLY A 206 7.87 0.37 18.76
CA GLY A 206 6.95 -0.10 17.73
C GLY A 206 6.27 1.06 17.01
N VAL A 207 5.70 0.78 15.84
CA VAL A 207 4.86 1.73 15.10
C VAL A 207 3.75 0.97 14.40
N SER A 208 2.53 1.53 14.39
CA SER A 208 1.45 0.98 13.59
C SER A 208 1.65 1.30 12.11
N GLY A 209 0.87 0.65 11.27
CA GLY A 209 0.85 0.96 9.86
C GLY A 209 -0.17 0.13 9.12
N THR A 210 -0.03 0.07 7.80
CA THR A 210 -0.89 -0.76 6.97
C THR A 210 -0.13 -1.44 5.85
N VAL A 211 -0.69 -2.54 5.35
CA VAL A 211 -0.31 -3.18 4.09
C VAL A 211 -1.52 -3.19 3.17
N ARG A 212 -1.39 -2.55 2.02
CA ARG A 212 -2.40 -2.51 0.97
C ARG A 212 -1.99 -3.37 -0.21
N PHE A 213 -2.89 -4.25 -0.63
CA PHE A 213 -2.82 -4.96 -1.90
C PHE A 213 -3.68 -4.23 -2.93
N GLU A 214 -3.13 -4.03 -4.12
CA GLU A 214 -3.83 -3.49 -5.29
C GLU A 214 -3.57 -4.40 -6.49
N GLU A 215 -4.65 -4.95 -7.05
CA GLU A 215 -4.58 -5.78 -8.25
C GLU A 215 -4.03 -4.98 -9.43
N LEU A 216 -2.99 -5.50 -10.09
CA LEU A 216 -2.45 -4.88 -11.31
C LEU A 216 -2.91 -5.66 -12.53
N THR A 217 -2.56 -6.95 -12.60
CA THR A 217 -2.87 -7.86 -13.71
C THR A 217 -3.47 -9.14 -13.15
N ASP A 218 -3.77 -10.12 -14.02
CA ASP A 218 -4.25 -11.45 -13.59
C ASP A 218 -3.22 -12.21 -12.75
N SER A 219 -1.93 -11.89 -12.88
CA SER A 219 -0.83 -12.57 -12.18
C SER A 219 0.05 -11.66 -11.33
N GLN A 220 -0.28 -10.37 -11.17
CA GLN A 220 0.54 -9.42 -10.44
C GLN A 220 -0.28 -8.54 -9.50
N THR A 221 0.22 -8.39 -8.27
CA THR A 221 -0.37 -7.55 -7.23
C THR A 221 0.66 -6.55 -6.73
N LEU A 222 0.31 -5.27 -6.68
CA LEU A 222 1.13 -4.25 -6.02
C LEU A 222 0.88 -4.34 -4.52
N VAL A 223 1.93 -4.64 -3.77
CA VAL A 223 1.93 -4.61 -2.30
C VAL A 223 2.60 -3.32 -1.87
N THR A 224 1.85 -2.47 -1.16
CA THR A 224 2.34 -1.23 -0.57
C THR A 224 2.21 -1.32 0.94
N TYR A 225 3.25 -1.01 1.68
CA TYR A 225 3.15 -0.83 3.13
C TYR A 225 3.55 0.59 3.51
N SER A 226 2.92 1.12 4.55
CA SER A 226 3.20 2.45 5.12
C SER A 226 3.17 2.37 6.65
N LEU A 227 3.98 3.21 7.29
CA LEU A 227 4.05 3.32 8.75
C LEU A 227 3.43 4.63 9.22
N ASP A 228 2.75 4.61 10.36
CA ASP A 228 2.07 5.78 10.92
C ASP A 228 3.05 6.64 11.73
N THR A 229 4.09 7.17 11.06
CA THR A 229 5.19 7.94 11.67
C THR A 229 4.93 9.44 11.76
N ASP A 230 3.77 9.93 11.32
CA ASP A 230 3.45 11.37 11.18
C ASP A 230 4.53 12.12 10.36
N GLY A 231 4.89 11.55 9.22
CA GLY A 231 5.97 12.01 8.35
C GLY A 231 6.95 10.89 8.03
N SER A 232 8.22 11.23 7.83
CA SER A 232 9.26 10.25 7.51
C SER A 232 9.75 9.46 8.73
N VAL A 233 10.39 8.31 8.50
CA VAL A 233 11.01 7.52 9.60
C VAL A 233 12.02 8.36 10.38
N ASN A 234 12.88 9.14 9.70
CA ASN A 234 13.82 10.06 10.36
C ASN A 234 13.13 11.08 11.28
N SER A 235 11.92 11.51 10.91
CA SER A 235 11.15 12.47 11.72
C SER A 235 10.65 11.80 13.00
N ALA A 236 10.26 10.53 12.94
CA ALA A 236 9.86 9.73 14.09
C ALA A 236 11.03 9.31 15.02
N THR A 237 12.27 9.24 14.53
CA THR A 237 13.41 8.68 15.29
C THR A 237 14.35 9.69 15.95
N SER A 238 14.04 10.99 15.97
CA SER A 238 14.91 12.04 16.56
C SER A 238 16.38 12.02 16.07
N GLY A 239 16.66 11.44 14.90
CA GLY A 239 18.01 11.21 14.39
C GLY A 239 18.04 10.53 13.03
N THR A 240 19.22 10.49 12.41
CA THR A 240 19.45 9.84 11.11
C THR A 240 19.35 8.33 11.26
N VAL A 241 18.51 7.72 10.44
CA VAL A 241 18.38 6.27 10.33
C VAL A 241 19.36 5.74 9.28
N GLU A 242 20.31 4.91 9.72
CA GLU A 242 21.39 4.37 8.88
C GLU A 242 21.12 2.93 8.40
N VAL A 243 20.13 2.27 9.01
CA VAL A 243 19.74 0.88 8.75
C VAL A 243 18.48 0.84 7.89
N ALA A 244 18.30 -0.21 7.08
CA ALA A 244 17.12 -0.32 6.23
C ALA A 244 15.88 -0.72 7.05
N GLN A 245 14.71 -0.19 6.67
CA GLN A 245 13.41 -0.66 7.14
C GLN A 245 12.84 -1.55 6.05
N ILE A 246 12.81 -2.86 6.29
CA ILE A 246 12.47 -3.86 5.27
C ILE A 246 11.17 -4.57 5.66
N GLY A 247 10.30 -4.77 4.67
CA GLY A 247 9.13 -5.62 4.79
C GLY A 247 9.35 -7.02 4.23
N HIS A 248 8.75 -8.02 4.86
CA HIS A 248 8.59 -9.36 4.28
C HIS A 248 7.18 -9.90 4.48
N ILE A 249 6.73 -10.72 3.55
CA ILE A 249 5.60 -11.63 3.70
C ILE A 249 6.13 -12.97 4.20
N HIS A 250 5.52 -13.48 5.27
CA HIS A 250 5.85 -14.73 5.93
C HIS A 250 4.68 -15.72 5.87
N GLU A 251 5.01 -17.00 6.08
CA GLU A 251 4.05 -18.10 6.20
C GLU A 251 3.27 -18.04 7.53
N ASN A 252 2.03 -18.56 7.52
CA ASN A 252 1.17 -18.74 8.69
C ASN A 252 0.71 -17.42 9.33
N THR A 253 0.19 -17.49 10.56
CA THR A 253 -0.15 -16.30 11.36
C THR A 253 1.08 -15.71 12.06
N VAL A 254 1.01 -14.43 12.47
CA VAL A 254 1.99 -13.77 13.36
C VAL A 254 2.30 -14.65 14.58
N GLU A 255 1.28 -15.20 15.24
CA GLU A 255 1.40 -16.01 16.46
C GLU A 255 2.11 -17.33 16.22
N GLN A 256 1.85 -17.95 15.07
CA GLN A 256 2.51 -19.20 14.68
C GLN A 256 3.96 -18.95 14.22
N GLY A 257 4.22 -17.77 13.68
CA GLY A 257 5.45 -17.44 12.99
C GLY A 257 5.64 -18.29 11.72
N GLY A 258 6.77 -18.09 11.06
CA GLY A 258 7.04 -18.75 9.78
C GLY A 258 8.26 -18.18 9.09
N GLY A 259 8.75 -18.90 8.08
CA GLY A 259 9.77 -18.38 7.19
C GLY A 259 9.24 -17.26 6.29
N ILE A 260 10.14 -16.53 5.64
CA ILE A 260 9.78 -15.68 4.50
C ILE A 260 9.26 -16.60 3.40
N VAL A 261 8.21 -16.19 2.70
CA VAL A 261 7.66 -16.99 1.60
C VAL A 261 8.65 -17.02 0.45
N GLU A 262 9.04 -18.22 0.01
CA GLU A 262 9.91 -18.43 -1.17
C GLU A 262 9.13 -19.02 -2.37
N SER A 263 7.96 -19.60 -2.08
CA SER A 263 7.06 -20.23 -3.03
C SER A 263 5.64 -20.23 -2.46
N PRO A 264 4.58 -19.96 -3.25
CA PRO A 264 4.56 -19.85 -4.71
C PRO A 264 5.08 -18.51 -5.27
N PHE A 265 5.30 -17.51 -4.42
CA PHE A 265 5.86 -16.21 -4.77
C PHE A 265 7.01 -15.84 -3.82
N SER A 266 7.79 -14.81 -4.16
CA SER A 266 8.80 -14.26 -3.26
C SER A 266 8.17 -13.28 -2.29
N GLY A 267 8.32 -13.51 -0.98
CA GLY A 267 7.81 -12.66 0.08
C GLY A 267 8.68 -11.45 0.41
N TYR A 268 9.79 -11.23 -0.30
CA TYR A 268 10.62 -10.05 -0.07
C TYR A 268 9.90 -8.79 -0.57
N LEU A 269 9.73 -7.78 0.29
CA LEU A 269 9.22 -6.47 -0.13
C LEU A 269 10.37 -5.48 -0.33
N GLY A 270 10.02 -4.27 -0.76
CA GLY A 270 10.96 -3.14 -0.85
C GLY A 270 11.39 -2.64 0.52
N ALA A 271 12.25 -1.62 0.54
CA ALA A 271 12.63 -0.90 1.77
C ALA A 271 12.02 0.50 1.79
N ILE A 272 11.82 1.06 2.98
CA ILE A 272 11.49 2.49 3.14
C ILE A 272 12.78 3.31 3.05
N ALA A 273 12.77 4.39 2.27
CA ALA A 273 13.78 5.43 2.41
C ALA A 273 13.46 6.22 3.69
N PRO A 274 14.38 6.38 4.66
CA PRO A 274 14.04 7.03 5.93
C PRO A 274 13.61 8.51 5.82
N THR A 275 13.86 9.12 4.67
CA THR A 275 13.47 10.48 4.31
C THR A 275 12.18 10.55 3.48
N ASP A 276 11.60 9.41 3.06
CA ASP A 276 10.31 9.38 2.38
C ASP A 276 9.25 10.01 3.31
N PRO A 277 8.57 11.09 2.88
CA PRO A 277 7.65 11.83 3.72
C PRO A 277 6.42 11.02 4.16
N ASP A 278 6.12 9.92 3.47
CA ASP A 278 4.97 9.05 3.74
C ASP A 278 5.39 7.71 4.37
N ALA A 279 6.68 7.54 4.70
CA ALA A 279 7.26 6.34 5.30
C ALA A 279 6.73 5.02 4.69
N ARG A 280 6.78 4.94 3.36
CA ARG A 280 6.18 3.84 2.60
C ARG A 280 7.14 3.18 1.64
N SER A 281 6.79 1.97 1.25
CA SER A 281 7.48 1.23 0.20
C SER A 281 6.49 0.36 -0.54
N SER A 282 6.80 0.02 -1.78
CA SER A 282 5.96 -0.85 -2.60
C SER A 282 6.78 -1.78 -3.48
N ARG A 283 6.20 -2.93 -3.79
CA ARG A 283 6.77 -3.92 -4.71
C ARG A 283 5.65 -4.64 -5.45
N ILE A 284 5.89 -4.98 -6.70
CA ILE A 284 5.03 -5.93 -7.43
C ILE A 284 5.38 -7.34 -6.96
N ILE A 285 4.38 -8.07 -6.49
CA ILE A 285 4.45 -9.50 -6.22
C ILE A 285 3.88 -10.23 -7.43
N GLU A 286 4.65 -11.19 -7.94
CA GLU A 286 4.28 -12.07 -9.05
C GLU A 286 3.29 -13.17 -8.60
N ALA A 287 2.14 -12.71 -8.09
CA ALA A 287 0.98 -13.50 -7.75
C ALA A 287 -0.29 -12.68 -8.03
N GLY A 288 -1.34 -13.37 -8.53
CA GLY A 288 -2.65 -12.75 -8.73
C GLY A 288 -3.27 -12.29 -7.41
N PHE A 289 -4.20 -11.34 -7.48
CA PHE A 289 -4.82 -10.76 -6.29
C PHE A 289 -5.56 -11.82 -5.44
N ASP A 290 -6.25 -12.76 -6.08
CA ASP A 290 -6.93 -13.86 -5.38
C ASP A 290 -5.95 -14.84 -4.72
N ASP A 291 -4.80 -15.10 -5.37
CA ASP A 291 -3.76 -15.96 -4.79
C ASP A 291 -3.18 -15.33 -3.52
N LEU A 292 -2.90 -14.02 -3.57
CA LEU A 292 -2.30 -13.30 -2.43
C LEU A 292 -3.30 -13.07 -1.29
N THR A 293 -4.56 -12.75 -1.60
CA THR A 293 -5.62 -12.58 -0.59
C THR A 293 -6.14 -13.91 -0.03
N GLY A 294 -6.02 -15.01 -0.77
CA GLY A 294 -6.29 -16.36 -0.28
C GLY A 294 -5.13 -16.98 0.49
N TYR A 295 -3.94 -16.37 0.47
CA TYR A 295 -2.77 -16.86 1.19
C TYR A 295 -2.90 -16.59 2.70
N SER A 296 -2.60 -17.58 3.53
CA SER A 296 -2.54 -17.43 4.98
C SER A 296 -1.11 -17.06 5.39
N GLY A 297 -0.85 -15.75 5.53
CA GLY A 297 0.47 -15.22 5.83
C GLY A 297 0.44 -14.03 6.79
N TYR A 298 1.60 -13.50 7.10
CA TYR A 298 1.70 -12.21 7.81
C TYR A 298 2.79 -11.35 7.20
N VAL A 299 2.67 -10.04 7.36
CA VAL A 299 3.73 -9.10 7.04
C VAL A 299 4.43 -8.68 8.32
N ASN A 300 5.76 -8.61 8.27
CA ASN A 300 6.54 -7.89 9.27
C ASN A 300 7.35 -6.78 8.61
N ILE A 301 7.53 -5.69 9.34
CA ILE A 301 8.46 -4.62 9.00
C ILE A 301 9.49 -4.56 10.12
N HIS A 302 10.76 -4.62 9.74
CA HIS A 302 11.84 -4.73 10.70
C HIS A 302 13.08 -3.95 10.28
N GLU A 303 13.92 -3.69 11.26
CA GLU A 303 15.26 -3.17 11.04
C GLU A 303 16.15 -4.21 10.34
N ALA A 304 16.89 -3.79 9.32
CA ALA A 304 17.90 -4.60 8.66
C ALA A 304 19.24 -4.45 9.40
N VAL A 305 19.60 -5.45 10.20
CA VAL A 305 20.86 -5.38 10.96
C VAL A 305 21.97 -6.09 10.22
N ALA A 306 23.04 -5.37 9.84
CA ALA A 306 24.20 -5.83 9.07
C ALA A 306 24.84 -7.16 9.54
N ASP A 307 24.65 -7.56 10.81
CA ASP A 307 25.38 -8.68 11.44
C ASP A 307 24.48 -9.85 11.91
N ASP A 308 23.91 -10.65 11.00
CA ASP A 308 23.17 -11.91 11.30
C ASP A 308 22.00 -11.82 12.32
N ARG A 309 21.72 -10.63 12.85
CA ARG A 309 20.64 -10.32 13.79
C ARG A 309 19.36 -10.12 12.98
N ARG A 310 18.70 -11.22 12.65
CA ARG A 310 17.29 -11.20 12.23
C ARG A 310 16.45 -10.63 13.38
N GLY A 311 15.51 -9.73 13.09
CA GLY A 311 14.25 -9.72 13.83
C GLY A 311 13.98 -8.61 14.85
N PHE A 312 14.46 -7.37 14.64
CA PHE A 312 13.84 -6.23 15.34
C PHE A 312 12.59 -5.75 14.58
N VAL A 313 11.52 -6.55 14.72
CA VAL A 313 10.22 -6.26 14.12
C VAL A 313 9.56 -5.15 14.92
N PHE A 314 9.29 -4.02 14.26
CA PHE A 314 8.62 -2.87 14.87
C PHE A 314 7.16 -2.73 14.45
N ALA A 315 6.74 -3.42 13.38
CA ALA A 315 5.36 -3.49 12.91
C ALA A 315 5.07 -4.87 12.30
N GLN A 316 3.91 -5.47 12.58
CA GLN A 316 3.52 -6.74 11.96
C GLN A 316 2.01 -6.98 11.98
N GLY A 317 1.49 -7.74 11.04
CA GLY A 317 0.06 -8.05 10.97
C GLY A 317 -0.25 -9.19 10.01
N ASN A 318 -1.30 -9.94 10.30
CA ASN A 318 -1.78 -11.01 9.42
C ASN A 318 -2.41 -10.44 8.14
N ILE A 319 -2.29 -11.19 7.04
CA ILE A 319 -2.74 -10.78 5.72
C ILE A 319 -3.46 -11.93 5.00
N GLY A 320 -4.27 -11.61 4.01
CA GLY A 320 -4.97 -12.62 3.23
C GLY A 320 -5.96 -13.45 4.07
N ALA A 321 -5.94 -14.77 3.92
CA ALA A 321 -6.96 -15.66 4.47
C ALA A 321 -6.97 -15.75 5.99
N ASN A 322 -5.90 -15.31 6.66
CA ASN A 322 -5.77 -15.32 8.12
C ASN A 322 -5.72 -13.90 8.71
N ALA A 323 -6.02 -12.86 7.93
CA ALA A 323 -6.00 -11.48 8.39
C ALA A 323 -6.92 -11.19 9.59
N GLY A 324 -7.90 -12.07 9.86
CA GLY A 324 -8.73 -12.07 11.07
C GLY A 324 -8.45 -13.21 12.06
N SER A 325 -7.44 -14.05 11.79
CA SER A 325 -7.16 -15.29 12.53
C SER A 325 -5.98 -15.17 13.51
N GLY A 326 -5.39 -13.99 13.65
CA GLY A 326 -4.35 -13.76 14.65
C GLY A 326 -4.14 -12.28 14.94
N GLY A 327 -4.38 -11.89 16.19
CA GLY A 327 -3.90 -10.61 16.67
C GLY A 327 -4.79 -9.41 16.36
N SER A 328 -6.11 -9.58 16.37
CA SER A 328 -7.01 -8.49 16.77
C SER A 328 -7.82 -8.89 18.00
N GLY A 329 -7.12 -9.42 19.00
CA GLY A 329 -7.69 -9.65 20.34
C GLY A 329 -7.60 -8.42 21.26
N GLY A 330 -6.92 -7.35 20.85
CA GLY A 330 -6.88 -6.08 21.58
C GLY A 330 -7.77 -5.07 20.88
N ALA A 331 -8.78 -4.55 21.58
CA ALA A 331 -9.42 -3.32 21.14
C ALA A 331 -8.51 -2.13 21.42
N ASP A 332 -8.53 -1.14 20.53
CA ASP A 332 -7.96 0.18 20.79
C ASP A 332 -8.60 0.81 22.02
N VAL A 333 -9.89 0.54 22.21
CA VAL A 333 -10.68 1.02 23.34
C VAL A 333 -11.55 -0.10 23.90
N THR A 334 -11.42 -0.38 25.19
CA THR A 334 -12.34 -1.28 25.91
C THR A 334 -13.29 -0.47 26.77
N ILE A 335 -14.58 -0.70 26.59
CA ILE A 335 -15.68 -0.13 27.38
C ILE A 335 -16.29 -1.26 28.19
N THR A 336 -16.18 -1.18 29.52
CA THR A 336 -16.78 -2.15 30.44
C THR A 336 -18.14 -1.65 30.90
N VAL A 337 -19.19 -2.37 30.50
CA VAL A 337 -20.58 -2.08 30.88
C VAL A 337 -21.08 -3.05 31.95
N ASP A 338 -21.88 -2.55 32.88
CA ASP A 338 -22.62 -3.30 33.88
C ASP A 338 -24.10 -2.85 33.88
N ASN A 339 -24.95 -3.49 34.66
CA ASN A 339 -26.38 -3.21 34.68
C ASN A 339 -26.87 -2.64 36.02
N VAL A 340 -27.69 -1.61 35.95
CA VAL A 340 -28.52 -1.16 37.08
C VAL A 340 -29.84 -1.94 37.02
N GLY A 341 -29.78 -3.20 37.45
CA GLY A 341 -30.92 -4.12 37.34
C GLY A 341 -31.38 -4.28 35.89
N ASN A 342 -32.65 -4.02 35.61
CA ASN A 342 -33.19 -4.00 34.24
C ASN A 342 -33.54 -2.58 33.75
N SER A 343 -33.16 -1.55 34.52
CA SER A 343 -33.56 -0.17 34.24
C SER A 343 -32.55 0.62 33.43
N ALA A 344 -31.24 0.31 33.51
CA ALA A 344 -30.22 1.03 32.77
C ALA A 344 -28.92 0.24 32.60
N TRP A 345 -28.15 0.61 31.59
CA TRP A 345 -26.71 0.35 31.49
C TRP A 345 -25.91 1.34 32.33
N GLU A 346 -24.81 0.89 32.91
CA GLU A 346 -23.79 1.73 33.54
C GLU A 346 -22.42 1.43 32.91
N VAL A 347 -21.66 2.47 32.55
CA VAL A 347 -20.26 2.29 32.11
C VAL A 347 -19.36 2.38 33.34
N THR A 348 -18.76 1.25 33.69
CA THR A 348 -17.90 1.10 34.89
C THR A 348 -16.42 1.33 34.62
N GLY A 349 -16.01 1.30 33.35
CA GLY A 349 -14.62 1.50 32.96
C GLY A 349 -14.46 1.77 31.47
N VAL A 350 -13.48 2.61 31.15
CA VAL A 350 -12.98 2.81 29.78
C VAL A 350 -11.46 2.76 29.84
N SER A 351 -10.84 1.95 28.98
CA SER A 351 -9.39 1.93 28.77
C SER A 351 -9.07 2.16 27.30
N GLY A 352 -7.91 2.77 27.02
CA GLY A 352 -7.45 3.03 25.64
C GLY A 352 -7.83 4.38 25.05
N ALA A 353 -8.86 5.06 25.60
CA ALA A 353 -9.20 6.44 25.25
C ALA A 353 -9.91 7.18 26.39
N SER A 354 -9.94 8.51 26.31
CA SER A 354 -10.70 9.39 27.21
C SER A 354 -11.90 9.99 26.50
N GLY A 355 -12.97 10.34 27.23
CA GLY A 355 -14.14 11.02 26.66
C GLY A 355 -15.11 10.12 25.89
N VAL A 356 -14.86 8.80 25.89
CA VAL A 356 -15.68 7.81 25.18
C VAL A 356 -17.07 7.63 25.81
N ALA A 357 -17.19 7.77 27.12
CA ALA A 357 -18.47 7.64 27.82
C ALA A 357 -18.60 8.65 28.96
N GLY A 358 -19.81 9.15 29.17
CA GLY A 358 -20.18 9.93 30.35
C GLY A 358 -20.42 9.05 31.59
N SER A 359 -20.82 9.68 32.69
CA SER A 359 -21.26 8.99 33.90
C SER A 359 -22.79 8.98 34.05
N GLY A 360 -23.31 8.06 34.86
CA GLY A 360 -24.74 7.91 35.14
C GLY A 360 -25.40 6.78 34.34
N ASP A 361 -26.71 6.70 34.45
CA ASP A 361 -27.54 5.69 33.79
C ASP A 361 -27.62 5.96 32.28
N ASN A 362 -27.42 4.91 31.47
CA ASN A 362 -27.48 4.94 30.01
C ASN A 362 -26.64 6.09 29.38
N PRO A 363 -25.33 6.17 29.68
CA PRO A 363 -24.49 7.26 29.18
C PRO A 363 -24.39 7.22 27.65
N SER A 364 -24.23 8.37 27.00
CA SER A 364 -23.90 8.36 25.56
C SER A 364 -22.48 7.84 25.34
N LEU A 365 -22.29 7.02 24.31
CA LEU A 365 -20.99 6.55 23.84
C LEU A 365 -20.54 7.41 22.65
N THR A 366 -19.36 8.01 22.76
CA THR A 366 -18.72 8.78 21.71
C THR A 366 -17.61 7.93 21.09
N LEU A 367 -17.82 7.47 19.86
CA LEU A 367 -16.95 6.54 19.13
C LEU A 367 -16.28 7.25 17.95
N GLU A 368 -15.05 6.87 17.64
CA GLU A 368 -14.24 7.44 16.56
C GLU A 368 -14.15 6.45 15.39
N THR A 369 -14.39 6.93 14.18
CA THR A 369 -14.33 6.09 12.99
C THR A 369 -12.93 5.53 12.78
N GLY A 370 -12.83 4.24 12.47
CA GLY A 370 -11.56 3.54 12.24
C GLY A 370 -10.98 2.85 13.48
N LYS A 371 -11.46 3.17 14.69
CA LYS A 371 -11.04 2.48 15.92
C LYS A 371 -11.74 1.15 16.13
N ARG A 372 -11.02 0.19 16.74
CA ARG A 372 -11.54 -1.08 17.21
C ARG A 372 -11.97 -0.98 18.67
N TYR A 373 -13.24 -1.25 18.93
CA TYR A 373 -13.85 -1.21 20.24
C TYR A 373 -14.11 -2.62 20.77
N ARG A 374 -13.95 -2.76 22.08
CA ARG A 374 -14.40 -3.91 22.86
C ARG A 374 -15.49 -3.44 23.82
N ILE A 375 -16.63 -4.11 23.84
CA ILE A 375 -17.65 -3.97 24.88
C ILE A 375 -17.58 -5.19 25.79
N ASP A 376 -17.04 -5.02 26.99
CA ASP A 376 -17.10 -6.04 28.03
C ASP A 376 -18.42 -5.94 28.77
N ASN A 377 -19.27 -6.96 28.63
CA ASN A 377 -20.61 -6.99 29.21
C ASN A 377 -20.60 -7.75 30.54
N ASN A 378 -20.31 -7.04 31.62
CA ASN A 378 -20.37 -7.56 32.98
C ASN A 378 -21.80 -7.60 33.54
N GLY A 379 -22.75 -6.97 32.86
CA GLY A 379 -24.16 -6.85 33.27
C GLY A 379 -24.98 -8.13 33.11
N MET A 380 -24.37 -9.30 33.26
CA MET A 380 -24.99 -10.61 33.05
C MET A 380 -25.54 -10.79 31.63
N ARG A 381 -24.64 -10.87 30.63
CA ARG A 381 -24.95 -10.99 29.19
C ARG A 381 -26.15 -11.87 28.83
N SER A 382 -26.33 -13.03 29.46
CA SER A 382 -27.46 -13.92 29.14
C SER A 382 -28.84 -13.38 29.53
N ALA A 383 -28.90 -12.43 30.46
CA ALA A 383 -30.10 -11.70 30.84
C ALA A 383 -30.14 -10.29 30.22
N HIS A 384 -28.97 -9.75 29.88
CA HIS A 384 -28.82 -8.42 29.31
C HIS A 384 -27.83 -8.44 28.13
N PRO A 385 -28.20 -9.00 26.97
CA PRO A 385 -27.35 -8.96 25.78
C PRO A 385 -27.29 -7.54 25.22
N PHE A 386 -26.09 -7.08 24.86
CA PHE A 386 -25.82 -5.76 24.28
C PHE A 386 -26.01 -5.77 22.76
N ALA A 387 -26.53 -4.68 22.21
CA ALA A 387 -26.65 -4.48 20.77
C ALA A 387 -26.40 -3.01 20.40
N VAL A 388 -25.94 -2.78 19.16
CA VAL A 388 -25.86 -1.46 18.52
C VAL A 388 -26.93 -1.39 17.44
N GLU A 389 -27.66 -0.28 17.34
CA GLU A 389 -28.83 -0.17 16.47
C GLU A 389 -28.94 1.18 15.75
N THR A 390 -29.85 1.21 14.78
CA THR A 390 -30.11 2.40 13.93
C THR A 390 -30.95 3.49 14.61
N GLY A 391 -31.42 3.26 15.85
CA GLY A 391 -32.28 4.17 16.63
C GLY A 391 -33.76 3.88 16.49
N THR A 392 -34.11 2.74 15.87
CA THR A 392 -35.44 2.15 15.93
C THR A 392 -35.30 0.81 16.65
N ASP A 393 -36.04 0.62 17.75
CA ASP A 393 -36.00 -0.61 18.56
C ASP A 393 -36.09 -1.86 17.67
N GLY A 394 -35.05 -2.69 17.68
CA GLY A 394 -35.01 -3.98 17.01
C GLY A 394 -34.36 -4.02 15.62
N ASP A 395 -33.92 -2.88 15.08
CA ASP A 395 -33.10 -2.81 13.86
C ASP A 395 -31.60 -2.83 14.24
N TYR A 396 -31.13 -4.01 14.68
CA TYR A 396 -29.77 -4.22 15.21
C TYR A 396 -28.71 -4.33 14.10
N LEU A 397 -27.65 -3.55 14.26
CA LEU A 397 -26.45 -3.56 13.42
C LEU A 397 -25.45 -4.61 13.91
N LEU A 398 -25.27 -4.68 15.23
CA LEU A 398 -24.46 -5.66 15.98
C LEU A 398 -25.29 -6.17 17.17
N ASN A 399 -25.25 -7.46 17.50
CA ASN A 399 -26.20 -8.09 18.41
C ASN A 399 -25.63 -9.31 19.16
N GLN A 400 -25.60 -9.26 20.50
CA GLN A 400 -25.16 -10.39 21.34
C GLN A 400 -26.20 -11.52 21.54
N ASP A 401 -27.41 -11.37 21.01
CA ASP A 401 -28.53 -12.33 21.13
C ASP A 401 -29.23 -12.58 19.79
N GLY A 402 -28.44 -12.63 18.72
CA GLY A 402 -28.94 -12.91 17.38
C GLY A 402 -27.96 -12.41 16.32
N ASP A 403 -28.45 -12.25 15.09
CA ASP A 403 -27.64 -11.71 14.00
C ASP A 403 -27.89 -10.19 13.87
N GLY A 404 -26.82 -9.42 13.84
CA GLY A 404 -26.82 -8.02 13.43
C GLY A 404 -26.62 -7.87 11.92
N SER A 405 -27.19 -6.84 11.30
CA SER A 405 -27.13 -6.66 9.85
C SER A 405 -25.72 -6.39 9.30
N LEU A 406 -24.76 -6.02 10.16
CA LEU A 406 -23.41 -5.61 9.78
C LEU A 406 -22.29 -6.55 10.28
N GLU A 407 -22.61 -7.62 11.00
CA GLU A 407 -21.61 -8.53 11.59
C GLU A 407 -20.80 -9.30 10.54
N GLY A 408 -21.40 -9.56 9.38
CA GLY A 408 -20.71 -10.17 8.23
C GLY A 408 -19.84 -9.21 7.42
N ASN A 409 -19.78 -7.92 7.78
CA ASN A 409 -18.95 -6.94 7.08
C ASN A 409 -17.49 -7.12 7.50
N SER A 410 -16.63 -7.46 6.54
CA SER A 410 -15.20 -7.70 6.78
C SER A 410 -14.44 -6.49 7.32
N GLY A 411 -14.89 -5.26 7.04
CA GLY A 411 -14.30 -4.04 7.59
C GLY A 411 -14.67 -3.79 9.05
N ILE A 412 -15.83 -4.28 9.50
CA ILE A 412 -16.25 -4.20 10.90
C ILE A 412 -15.57 -5.31 11.70
N SER A 413 -15.33 -6.47 11.09
CA SER A 413 -14.63 -7.60 11.72
C SER A 413 -15.20 -7.88 13.11
N TYR A 414 -16.52 -8.11 13.17
CA TYR A 414 -17.23 -8.41 14.40
C TYR A 414 -16.78 -9.76 14.97
N GLU A 415 -16.44 -9.75 16.24
CA GLU A 415 -16.09 -10.93 17.03
C GLU A 415 -16.89 -10.92 18.33
N GLU A 416 -17.34 -12.09 18.75
CA GLU A 416 -18.08 -12.25 20.00
C GLU A 416 -17.53 -13.44 20.78
N ASP A 417 -17.31 -13.24 22.07
CA ASP A 417 -16.87 -14.29 22.99
C ASP A 417 -17.78 -14.35 24.23
N SER A 418 -17.34 -15.00 25.31
CA SER A 418 -18.15 -15.12 26.52
C SER A 418 -18.32 -13.81 27.31
N GLU A 419 -17.39 -12.88 27.18
CA GLU A 419 -17.31 -11.64 27.94
C GLU A 419 -17.95 -10.46 27.20
N GLY A 420 -17.96 -10.48 25.87
CA GLY A 420 -18.28 -9.26 25.13
C GLY A 420 -18.32 -9.37 23.61
N ILE A 421 -18.38 -8.21 22.96
CA ILE A 421 -18.23 -8.06 21.50
C ILE A 421 -17.04 -7.16 21.19
N THR A 422 -16.34 -7.47 20.11
CA THR A 422 -15.25 -6.67 19.56
C THR A 422 -15.58 -6.32 18.12
N PHE A 423 -15.45 -5.05 17.75
CA PHE A 423 -15.77 -4.59 16.39
C PHE A 423 -14.99 -3.33 16.04
N THR A 424 -14.75 -3.11 14.75
CA THR A 424 -14.20 -1.87 14.21
C THR A 424 -15.34 -0.91 13.89
N TYR A 425 -15.27 0.30 14.45
CA TYR A 425 -16.26 1.36 14.19
C TYR A 425 -16.00 2.01 12.83
N THR A 426 -16.39 1.32 11.76
CA THR A 426 -16.22 1.81 10.38
C THR A 426 -17.14 2.97 10.06
N GLN A 427 -16.86 3.71 8.98
CA GLN A 427 -17.78 4.74 8.48
C GLN A 427 -19.18 4.17 8.20
N THR A 428 -19.27 2.96 7.62
CA THR A 428 -20.55 2.26 7.37
C THR A 428 -21.36 2.03 8.65
N LEU A 429 -20.69 1.72 9.76
CA LEU A 429 -21.33 1.57 11.07
C LEU A 429 -21.68 2.94 11.64
N ALA A 430 -20.78 3.93 11.57
CA ALA A 430 -20.99 5.28 12.05
C ALA A 430 -22.14 6.04 11.35
N ASP A 431 -22.39 5.74 10.07
CA ASP A 431 -23.48 6.32 9.29
C ASP A 431 -24.86 5.82 9.73
N GLN A 432 -24.91 4.67 10.41
CA GLN A 432 -26.15 3.98 10.78
C GLN A 432 -26.38 3.94 12.29
N ALA A 433 -25.33 3.74 13.08
CA ALA A 433 -25.42 3.61 14.52
C ALA A 433 -25.89 4.92 15.15
N SER A 434 -26.93 4.84 15.97
CA SER A 434 -27.43 6.00 16.72
C SER A 434 -27.74 5.68 18.18
N ALA A 435 -27.94 4.40 18.52
CA ALA A 435 -28.16 3.94 19.88
C ALA A 435 -27.50 2.58 20.14
N TYR A 436 -27.38 2.25 21.42
CA TYR A 436 -27.07 0.92 21.90
C TYR A 436 -28.11 0.51 22.95
N GLN A 437 -28.45 -0.78 22.99
CA GLN A 437 -29.56 -1.26 23.81
C GLN A 437 -29.29 -2.64 24.41
N CYS A 438 -29.99 -2.97 25.50
CA CYS A 438 -30.24 -4.36 25.86
C CYS A 438 -31.38 -4.94 25.01
N THR A 439 -31.18 -6.08 24.33
CA THR A 439 -32.23 -6.64 23.46
C THR A 439 -33.47 -7.15 24.21
N PHE A 440 -33.35 -7.41 25.52
CA PHE A 440 -34.45 -7.87 26.37
C PHE A 440 -35.15 -6.75 27.14
N HIS A 441 -34.49 -5.61 27.33
CA HIS A 441 -34.97 -4.53 28.19
C HIS A 441 -34.79 -3.19 27.51
N THR A 442 -35.86 -2.68 26.89
CA THR A 442 -35.84 -1.41 26.15
C THR A 442 -35.53 -0.18 27.01
N SER A 443 -35.63 -0.26 28.34
CA SER A 443 -35.20 0.81 29.23
C SER A 443 -33.67 0.96 29.35
N MET A 444 -32.91 -0.07 28.98
CA MET A 444 -31.44 -0.06 28.99
C MET A 444 -30.93 0.38 27.62
N GLU A 445 -31.08 1.65 27.31
CA GLU A 445 -30.78 2.26 26.01
C GLU A 445 -30.01 3.56 26.18
N GLY A 446 -28.88 3.71 25.49
CA GLY A 446 -28.11 4.95 25.43
C GLY A 446 -27.75 5.33 23.99
N ASN A 447 -27.36 6.58 23.77
CA ASN A 447 -27.02 7.06 22.43
C ASN A 447 -25.61 6.64 22.02
N VAL A 448 -25.40 6.42 20.72
CA VAL A 448 -24.07 6.35 20.09
C VAL A 448 -23.87 7.63 19.27
N GLN A 449 -22.72 8.27 19.45
CA GLN A 449 -22.32 9.49 18.76
C GLN A 449 -20.96 9.26 18.11
N THR A 450 -20.77 9.81 16.92
CA THR A 450 -19.47 9.77 16.24
C THR A 450 -18.69 11.03 16.58
N ASP A 451 -17.46 10.89 17.08
CA ASP A 451 -16.55 12.03 17.25
C ASP A 451 -16.07 12.50 15.87
N GLY A 452 -16.71 13.54 15.36
CA GLY A 452 -16.23 14.22 14.17
C GLY A 452 -15.08 15.11 14.58
N GLY A 453 -13.84 14.60 14.50
CA GLY A 453 -12.60 15.30 14.87
C GLY A 453 -12.69 16.81 14.64
N GLY A 454 -12.96 17.54 15.72
CA GLY A 454 -13.28 18.95 15.66
C GLY A 454 -12.03 19.76 15.34
N ASP A 455 -11.89 20.18 14.08
CA ASP A 455 -11.12 21.37 13.72
C ASP A 455 -11.64 22.55 14.55
N SER A 456 -10.85 22.97 15.53
CA SER A 456 -11.13 24.14 16.34
C SER A 456 -10.81 25.39 15.54
N GLY A 457 -11.65 25.65 14.53
CA GLY A 457 -11.70 26.90 13.81
C GLY A 457 -11.96 28.05 14.78
N GLY A 458 -10.90 28.81 15.07
CA GLY A 458 -10.94 30.02 15.88
C GLY A 458 -11.85 31.08 15.25
N GLY A 459 -13.12 31.10 15.66
CA GLY A 459 -14.05 32.20 15.44
C GLY A 459 -13.83 33.30 16.48
N GLY A 460 -12.76 34.08 16.33
CA GLY A 460 -12.46 35.26 17.14
C GLY A 460 -13.07 36.54 16.57
N ASP A 461 -14.14 37.00 17.23
CA ASP A 461 -14.59 38.39 17.45
C ASP A 461 -14.81 39.36 16.28
N GLY A 462 -16.10 39.62 16.02
CA GLY A 462 -16.60 40.92 15.55
C GLY A 462 -16.91 41.86 16.73
N PRO A 463 -16.87 43.19 16.52
CA PRO A 463 -16.63 44.15 17.60
C PRO A 463 -17.91 44.66 18.26
N TYR A 464 -17.91 44.74 19.59
CA TYR A 464 -18.79 45.64 20.37
C TYR A 464 -18.08 46.18 21.62
N ASN A 465 -17.29 47.24 21.45
CA ASN A 465 -17.38 48.54 22.14
C ASN A 465 -16.22 49.45 21.77
#